data_AF-A0A314ZFU9-F1
#
_entry.id   AF-A0A314ZFU9-F1
#
_cell.length_a   1.000
_cell.length_b   1.000
_cell.length_c   1.000
_cell.angle_alpha   90.00
_cell.angle_beta   90.00
_cell.angle_gamma   90.00
#
_symmetry.space_group_name_H-M   'P 1'
#
loop_
_entity.id
_entity.type
_entity.pdbx_description
1 polymer ?
#
loop_
_entity_poly.entity_id
_entity_poly.type
_entity_poly.pdbx_seq_one_letter_code
_entity_poly.pdbx_strand_id
1 'polypeptide(L)'
;MKGVRHLLVRKSIPNGLVFVGELPYGSEGSFSPKMDHLVCFLPGTLALGATKGITKKKAMTDSVINFEDLKNLKLAEDLAKTCFEMYSVTSTGLAPEIAYFHTEEFSEGGLDGGNKSSEYVNDIIIKPADRHNLLRPETVESLFVLYRITRIQNIVNGVGRFLKHLRNIQELILVDTVLWMM
;
A
#
# COMPACT_ATOMS: atom_id res chain seq x y z
N MET A 1 -4.95 16.98 -5.22
CA MET A 1 -4.30 16.37 -4.03
C MET A 1 -4.58 17.06 -2.70
N LYS A 2 -4.80 18.39 -2.64
CA LYS A 2 -5.17 19.07 -1.39
C LYS A 2 -6.39 18.44 -0.70
N GLY A 3 -7.47 18.15 -1.44
CA GLY A 3 -8.67 17.48 -0.93
C GLY A 3 -8.36 16.11 -0.31
N VAL A 4 -7.71 15.21 -1.06
CA VAL A 4 -7.30 13.88 -0.55
C VAL A 4 -6.51 13.99 0.75
N ARG A 5 -5.49 14.86 0.80
CA ARG A 5 -4.65 15.02 2.01
C ARG A 5 -5.41 15.54 3.21
N HIS A 6 -6.34 16.48 3.00
CA HIS A 6 -7.05 17.11 4.09
C HIS A 6 -8.20 16.22 4.59
N LEU A 7 -8.92 15.61 3.67
CA LEU A 7 -10.18 14.92 3.96
C LEU A 7 -9.98 13.42 4.21
N LEU A 8 -9.09 12.77 3.46
CA LEU A 8 -9.03 11.30 3.38
C LEU A 8 -7.80 10.67 4.02
N VAL A 9 -6.70 11.42 4.15
CA VAL A 9 -5.46 10.88 4.73
C VAL A 9 -5.55 10.86 6.25
N ARG A 10 -5.31 9.69 6.84
CA ARG A 10 -5.22 9.47 8.28
C ARG A 10 -4.03 8.57 8.62
N LYS A 11 -3.79 8.39 9.91
CA LYS A 11 -2.78 7.47 10.44
C LYS A 11 -3.45 6.39 11.28
N SER A 12 -3.00 5.15 11.13
CA SER A 12 -3.44 4.05 11.99
C SER A 12 -2.83 4.17 13.39
N ILE A 13 -3.39 3.42 14.32
CA ILE A 13 -2.79 3.16 15.64
C ILE A 13 -2.53 1.64 15.79
N PRO A 14 -1.50 1.23 16.54
CA PRO A 14 -0.57 2.07 17.30
C PRO A 14 0.65 2.56 16.50
N ASN A 15 0.95 2.00 15.33
CA ASN A 15 2.25 2.20 14.67
C ASN A 15 2.25 3.30 13.59
N GLY A 16 1.13 3.97 13.33
CA GLY A 16 1.11 5.21 12.56
C GLY A 16 1.25 5.05 11.05
N LEU A 17 0.73 3.97 10.45
CA LEU A 17 0.67 3.81 9.00
C LEU A 17 -0.21 4.89 8.38
N VAL A 18 0.29 5.57 7.35
CA VAL A 18 -0.48 6.56 6.60
C VAL A 18 -1.35 5.84 5.59
N PHE A 19 -2.65 6.08 5.60
CA PHE A 19 -3.59 5.46 4.66
C PHE A 19 -4.58 6.49 4.12
N VAL A 20 -5.31 6.12 3.07
CA VAL A 20 -6.40 6.93 2.48
C VAL A 20 -7.71 6.18 2.72
N GLY A 21 -8.59 6.78 3.53
CA GLY A 21 -9.92 6.24 3.79
C GLY A 21 -11.00 6.80 2.86
N GLU A 22 -12.25 6.57 3.23
CA GLU A 22 -13.43 6.97 2.48
C GLU A 22 -14.31 7.96 3.26
N LEU A 23 -15.14 8.69 2.50
CA LEU A 23 -16.19 9.55 3.03
C LEU A 23 -17.53 9.14 2.38
N PRO A 24 -18.11 7.99 2.81
CA PRO A 24 -19.28 7.41 2.15
C PRO A 24 -20.52 8.31 2.16
N TYR A 25 -20.59 9.23 3.11
CA TYR A 25 -21.71 10.16 3.29
C TYR A 25 -21.32 11.63 2.98
N GLY A 26 -20.27 11.85 2.18
CA GLY A 26 -19.82 13.19 1.78
C GLY A 26 -18.84 13.85 2.77
N SER A 27 -18.44 15.09 2.49
CA SER A 27 -17.37 15.80 3.24
C SER A 27 -17.66 16.04 4.71
N GLU A 28 -18.94 16.19 5.05
CA GLU A 28 -19.42 16.38 6.43
C GLU A 28 -19.82 15.06 7.10
N GLY A 29 -19.71 13.94 6.37
CA GLY A 29 -20.05 12.60 6.84
C GLY A 29 -18.97 11.98 7.72
N SER A 30 -19.27 10.83 8.32
CA SER A 30 -18.29 10.06 9.06
C SER A 30 -17.19 9.51 8.13
N PHE A 31 -15.96 9.60 8.60
CA PHE A 31 -14.82 8.99 7.95
C PHE A 31 -14.86 7.47 8.11
N SER A 32 -14.58 6.74 7.04
CA SER A 32 -14.41 5.29 7.08
C SER A 32 -12.93 4.95 6.87
N PRO A 33 -12.30 4.17 7.77
CA PRO A 33 -10.91 3.75 7.61
C PRO A 33 -10.75 2.56 6.65
N LYS A 34 -11.71 2.36 5.75
CA LYS A 34 -11.67 1.40 4.65
C LYS A 34 -10.76 1.92 3.55
N MET A 35 -9.88 1.07 3.05
CA MET A 35 -9.03 1.34 1.88
C MET A 35 -8.99 0.10 1.00
N ASP A 36 -9.45 0.27 -0.24
CA ASP A 36 -9.31 -0.76 -1.26
C ASP A 36 -7.83 -0.91 -1.66
N HIS A 37 -7.41 -2.13 -1.98
CA HIS A 37 -6.08 -2.41 -2.55
C HIS A 37 -5.81 -1.56 -3.80
N LEU A 38 -6.87 -1.25 -4.56
CA LEU A 38 -6.83 -0.36 -5.71
C LEU A 38 -6.15 0.97 -5.41
N VAL A 39 -6.33 1.55 -4.20
CA VAL A 39 -5.73 2.85 -3.83
C VAL A 39 -4.19 2.80 -3.83
N CYS A 40 -3.61 1.60 -3.82
CA CYS A 40 -2.16 1.41 -3.95
C CYS A 40 -1.57 1.82 -5.31
N PHE A 41 -2.36 2.29 -6.28
CA PHE A 41 -1.85 2.99 -7.48
C PHE A 41 -1.38 4.43 -7.18
N LEU A 42 -1.93 5.03 -6.12
CA LEU A 42 -1.76 6.43 -5.79
C LEU A 42 -0.29 6.81 -5.46
N PRO A 43 0.51 5.99 -4.74
CA PRO A 43 1.91 6.28 -4.49
C PRO A 43 2.71 6.53 -5.78
N GLY A 44 2.61 5.64 -6.77
CA GLY A 44 3.29 5.79 -8.06
C GLY A 44 2.84 7.06 -8.78
N THR A 45 1.52 7.30 -8.81
CA THR A 45 0.93 8.50 -9.43
C THR A 45 1.43 9.79 -8.79
N LEU A 46 1.46 9.86 -7.45
CA LEU A 46 1.97 11.01 -6.70
C LEU A 46 3.45 11.26 -7.00
N ALA A 47 4.26 10.19 -7.04
CA ALA A 47 5.68 10.30 -7.33
C ALA A 47 5.93 10.81 -8.75
N LEU A 48 5.23 10.28 -9.75
CA LEU A 48 5.30 10.77 -11.14
C LEU A 48 4.86 12.22 -11.26
N GLY A 49 3.75 12.59 -10.62
CA GLY A 49 3.23 13.96 -10.63
C GLY A 49 4.19 14.98 -10.02
N ALA A 50 4.83 14.60 -8.91
CA ALA A 50 5.79 15.44 -8.18
C ALA A 50 7.12 15.63 -8.93
N THR A 51 7.55 14.62 -9.69
CA THR A 51 8.87 14.61 -10.33
C THR A 51 8.83 14.75 -11.84
N LYS A 52 7.64 14.80 -12.46
CA LYS A 52 7.44 14.81 -13.91
C LYS A 52 8.14 13.64 -14.62
N GLY A 53 8.28 12.50 -13.93
CA GLY A 53 8.89 11.28 -14.46
C GLY A 53 10.43 11.23 -14.44
N ILE A 54 11.11 12.28 -13.96
CA ILE A 54 12.57 12.25 -13.76
C ILE A 54 12.94 11.83 -12.34
N THR A 55 14.22 11.54 -12.08
CA THR A 55 14.66 11.13 -10.75
C THR A 55 14.51 12.29 -9.74
N LYS A 56 14.24 11.97 -8.46
CA LYS A 56 14.16 12.97 -7.37
C LYS A 56 15.40 13.87 -7.36
N LYS A 57 16.59 13.29 -7.55
CA LYS A 57 17.86 14.03 -7.62
C LYS A 57 17.85 15.04 -8.77
N LYS A 58 17.48 14.61 -9.99
CA LYS A 58 17.44 15.50 -11.16
C LYS A 58 16.35 16.57 -11.01
N ALA A 59 15.17 16.21 -10.51
CA ALA A 59 14.08 17.15 -10.27
C ALA A 59 14.46 18.26 -9.28
N MET A 60 15.27 17.93 -8.27
CA MET A 60 15.85 18.90 -7.33
C MET A 60 16.91 19.78 -8.00
N THR A 61 17.83 19.20 -8.76
CA THR A 61 18.91 19.94 -9.45
C THR A 61 18.34 20.92 -10.49
N ASP A 62 17.36 20.48 -11.26
CA ASP A 62 16.76 21.27 -12.35
C ASP A 62 15.67 22.23 -11.82
N SER A 63 15.47 22.32 -10.50
CA SER A 63 14.43 23.14 -9.84
C SER A 63 13.00 22.91 -10.35
N VAL A 64 12.71 21.69 -10.82
CA VAL A 64 11.39 21.27 -11.33
C VAL A 64 10.41 20.98 -10.19
N ILE A 65 10.93 20.58 -9.03
CA ILE A 65 10.14 20.19 -7.86
C ILE A 65 9.96 21.38 -6.90
N ASN A 66 8.71 21.64 -6.50
CA ASN A 66 8.40 22.64 -5.48
C ASN A 66 8.04 21.98 -4.13
N PHE A 67 7.73 22.82 -3.13
CA PHE A 67 7.40 22.35 -1.78
C PHE A 67 6.15 21.46 -1.71
N GLU A 68 5.11 21.76 -2.51
CA GLU A 68 3.91 20.93 -2.57
C GLU A 68 4.18 19.57 -3.23
N ASP A 69 5.06 19.55 -4.25
CA ASP A 69 5.51 18.30 -4.88
C ASP A 69 6.34 17.45 -3.90
N LEU A 70 7.19 18.07 -3.08
CA LEU A 70 7.91 17.36 -2.01
C LEU A 70 6.96 16.73 -0.98
N LYS A 71 5.87 17.42 -0.61
CA LYS A 71 4.83 16.85 0.25
C LYS A 71 4.11 15.68 -0.42
N ASN A 72 3.79 15.79 -1.71
CA ASN A 72 3.18 14.70 -2.47
C ASN A 72 4.11 13.49 -2.57
N LEU A 73 5.41 13.72 -2.80
CA LEU A 73 6.40 12.65 -2.86
C LEU A 73 6.58 11.99 -1.50
N LYS A 74 6.55 12.75 -0.39
CA LYS A 74 6.58 12.17 0.95
C LYS A 74 5.34 11.32 1.23
N LEU A 75 4.15 11.82 0.89
CA LEU A 75 2.91 11.05 0.98
C LEU A 75 2.97 9.77 0.14
N ALA A 76 3.58 9.83 -1.05
CA ALA A 76 3.81 8.65 -1.88
C ALA A 76 4.67 7.60 -1.17
N GLU A 77 5.80 8.02 -0.58
CA GLU A 77 6.68 7.12 0.19
C GLU A 77 5.92 6.48 1.38
N ASP A 78 5.13 7.26 2.10
CA ASP A 78 4.37 6.78 3.27
C ASP A 78 3.22 5.82 2.87
N LEU A 79 2.47 6.13 1.81
CA LEU A 79 1.41 5.24 1.31
C LEU A 79 1.98 3.96 0.70
N ALA A 80 3.12 4.03 0.02
CA ALA A 80 3.77 2.83 -0.50
C ALA A 80 4.24 1.89 0.61
N LYS A 81 4.69 2.44 1.76
CA LYS A 81 4.97 1.63 2.95
C LYS A 81 3.70 0.92 3.39
N THR A 82 2.59 1.62 3.60
CA THR A 82 1.32 1.02 4.00
C THR A 82 0.85 -0.06 3.02
N CYS A 83 0.92 0.20 1.72
CA CYS A 83 0.59 -0.77 0.69
C CYS A 83 1.48 -2.00 0.72
N PHE A 84 2.76 -1.88 1.06
CA PHE A 84 3.63 -3.03 1.28
C PHE A 84 3.27 -3.78 2.56
N GLU A 85 2.94 -3.08 3.64
CA GLU A 85 2.55 -3.71 4.90
C GLU A 85 1.20 -4.45 4.83
N MET A 86 0.31 -4.04 3.93
CA MET A 86 -0.90 -4.82 3.59
C MET A 86 -0.55 -6.22 3.06
N TYR A 87 0.59 -6.41 2.40
CA TYR A 87 1.10 -7.74 2.03
C TYR A 87 1.73 -8.43 3.24
N SER A 88 2.65 -7.75 3.92
CA SER A 88 3.45 -8.31 5.01
C SER A 88 2.64 -8.77 6.21
N VAL A 89 1.49 -8.15 6.50
CA VAL A 89 0.62 -8.53 7.63
C VAL A 89 -0.15 -9.84 7.39
N THR A 90 -0.15 -10.34 6.16
CA THR A 90 -0.85 -11.59 5.81
C THR A 90 0.05 -12.80 5.94
N SER A 91 -0.52 -13.93 6.33
CA SER A 91 0.20 -15.22 6.42
C SER A 91 0.73 -15.71 5.06
N THR A 92 0.07 -15.33 3.96
CA THR A 92 0.46 -15.70 2.59
C THR A 92 1.48 -14.73 1.98
N GLY A 93 1.62 -13.54 2.55
CA GLY A 93 2.39 -12.45 1.95
C GLY A 93 1.72 -11.86 0.70
N LEU A 94 0.39 -11.94 0.60
CA LEU A 94 -0.44 -11.28 -0.42
C LEU A 94 -1.43 -10.32 0.23
N ALA A 95 -1.56 -9.09 -0.26
CA ALA A 95 -2.56 -8.18 0.27
C ALA A 95 -3.99 -8.69 0.04
N PRO A 96 -4.93 -8.38 0.97
CA PRO A 96 -6.35 -8.57 0.72
C PRO A 96 -6.86 -7.59 -0.34
N GLU A 97 -8.08 -7.81 -0.82
CA GLU A 97 -8.78 -6.87 -1.71
C GLU A 97 -9.07 -5.54 -1.00
N ILE A 98 -9.46 -5.61 0.27
CA ILE A 98 -9.81 -4.44 1.09
C ILE A 98 -9.14 -4.59 2.46
N ALA A 99 -8.56 -3.50 2.95
CA ALA A 99 -8.08 -3.38 4.31
C ALA A 99 -8.85 -2.28 5.06
N TYR A 100 -9.00 -2.48 6.35
CA TYR A 100 -9.43 -1.46 7.30
C TYR A 100 -8.25 -1.12 8.20
N PHE A 101 -8.22 0.11 8.70
CA PHE A 101 -7.18 0.55 9.61
C PHE A 101 -7.75 0.87 10.98
N HIS A 102 -7.09 0.39 12.02
CA HIS A 102 -7.40 0.75 13.38
C HIS A 102 -7.13 2.24 13.60
N THR A 103 -8.12 2.98 14.05
CA THR A 103 -8.06 4.40 14.46
C THR A 103 -8.67 4.57 15.84
N GLU A 104 -8.58 5.78 16.40
CA GLU A 104 -9.25 6.10 17.68
C GLU A 104 -10.76 5.88 17.61
N GLU A 105 -11.40 6.17 16.46
CA GLU A 105 -12.85 6.00 16.29
C GLU A 105 -13.27 4.61 15.78
N PHE A 106 -12.33 3.77 15.34
CA PHE A 106 -12.64 2.49 14.73
C PHE A 106 -11.63 1.41 15.09
N SER A 107 -12.10 0.36 15.76
CA SER A 107 -11.31 -0.81 16.10
C SER A 107 -12.18 -2.07 16.01
N GLU A 108 -11.67 -3.11 15.37
CA GLU A 108 -12.31 -4.43 15.32
C GLU A 108 -11.26 -5.50 15.66
N GLY A 109 -11.44 -6.18 16.80
CA GLY A 109 -10.51 -7.21 17.28
C GLY A 109 -10.66 -8.55 16.55
N GLY A 110 -9.59 -9.35 16.53
CA GLY A 110 -9.61 -10.73 16.01
C GLY A 110 -9.62 -10.87 14.49
N LEU A 111 -9.45 -9.77 13.75
CA LEU A 111 -9.52 -9.70 12.30
C LEU A 111 -8.16 -9.37 11.66
N ASP A 112 -7.05 -9.94 12.15
CA ASP A 112 -5.74 -9.76 11.52
C ASP A 112 -5.53 -10.62 10.26
N GLY A 113 -4.44 -10.36 9.54
CA GLY A 113 -4.02 -11.10 8.34
C GLY A 113 -3.36 -12.46 8.60
N GLY A 114 -3.18 -12.86 9.86
CA GLY A 114 -2.59 -14.14 10.24
C GLY A 114 -1.07 -14.13 10.39
N ASN A 115 -0.35 -13.10 9.92
CA ASN A 115 1.08 -12.97 10.24
C ASN A 115 1.27 -12.26 11.60
N LYS A 116 1.29 -13.05 12.67
CA LYS A 116 1.47 -12.56 14.05
C LYS A 116 2.82 -11.92 14.33
N SER A 117 3.82 -12.14 13.46
CA SER A 117 5.14 -11.53 13.60
C SER A 117 5.22 -10.11 13.00
N SER A 118 4.17 -9.66 12.30
CA SER A 118 4.13 -8.33 11.70
C SER A 118 4.03 -7.24 12.77
N GLU A 119 4.84 -6.19 12.62
CA GLU A 119 4.77 -4.96 13.44
C GLU A 119 3.37 -4.34 13.38
N TYR A 120 2.71 -4.44 12.22
CA TYR A 120 1.43 -3.78 11.91
C TYR A 120 0.20 -4.69 12.10
N VAL A 121 0.36 -5.82 12.80
CA VAL A 121 -0.74 -6.77 13.06
C VAL A 121 -1.94 -6.13 13.79
N ASN A 122 -1.68 -5.10 14.60
CA ASN A 122 -2.71 -4.37 15.35
C ASN A 122 -3.21 -3.10 14.64
N ASP A 123 -2.59 -2.72 13.52
CA ASP A 123 -2.97 -1.55 12.72
C ASP A 123 -3.91 -1.94 11.58
N ILE A 124 -3.68 -3.11 10.95
CA ILE A 124 -4.39 -3.54 9.74
C ILE A 124 -5.41 -4.61 10.10
N ILE A 125 -6.66 -4.33 9.77
CA ILE A 125 -7.84 -5.17 9.98
C ILE A 125 -8.30 -5.69 8.61
N ILE A 126 -8.51 -7.00 8.50
CA ILE A 126 -8.92 -7.68 7.27
C ILE A 126 -10.16 -8.53 7.54
N LYS A 127 -11.30 -8.03 7.07
CA LYS A 127 -12.60 -8.71 7.24
C LYS A 127 -12.65 -10.01 6.44
N PRO A 128 -13.36 -11.05 6.91
CA PRO A 128 -13.35 -12.36 6.25
C PRO A 128 -13.75 -12.34 4.77
N ALA A 129 -14.72 -11.52 4.39
CA ALA A 129 -15.18 -11.38 3.00
C ALA A 129 -14.12 -10.75 2.08
N ASP A 130 -13.21 -9.97 2.64
CA ASP A 130 -12.25 -9.15 1.89
C ASP A 130 -10.86 -9.80 1.77
N ARG A 131 -10.68 -10.99 2.35
CA ARG A 131 -9.40 -11.73 2.38
C ARG A 131 -8.94 -12.26 1.03
N HIS A 132 -9.77 -12.20 0.00
CA HIS A 132 -9.43 -12.68 -1.33
C HIS A 132 -8.37 -11.78 -1.98
N ASN A 133 -7.57 -12.35 -2.88
CA ASN A 133 -6.58 -11.63 -3.67
C ASN A 133 -6.75 -12.00 -5.14
N LEU A 134 -6.78 -10.99 -6.02
CA LEU A 134 -7.01 -11.15 -7.45
C LEU A 134 -5.74 -10.88 -8.29
N LEU A 135 -4.55 -11.07 -7.71
CA LEU A 135 -3.24 -10.82 -8.34
C LEU A 135 -3.10 -9.39 -8.91
N ARG A 136 -3.65 -8.45 -8.16
CA ARG A 136 -3.75 -7.03 -8.49
C ARG A 136 -2.39 -6.31 -8.53
N PRO A 137 -2.11 -5.46 -9.56
CA PRO A 137 -0.76 -4.94 -9.82
C PRO A 137 -0.39 -3.66 -9.06
N GLU A 138 -1.34 -2.98 -8.42
CA GLU A 138 -1.25 -1.57 -8.02
C GLU A 138 -0.06 -1.31 -7.07
N THR A 139 0.18 -2.20 -6.12
CA THR A 139 1.32 -2.09 -5.19
C THR A 139 2.65 -2.24 -5.92
N VAL A 140 2.81 -3.25 -6.79
CA VAL A 140 4.08 -3.46 -7.50
C VAL A 140 4.33 -2.37 -8.54
N GLU A 141 3.28 -1.86 -9.19
CA GLU A 141 3.34 -0.69 -10.07
C GLU A 141 3.91 0.53 -9.33
N SER A 142 3.31 0.88 -8.19
CA SER A 142 3.75 1.99 -7.36
C SER A 142 5.17 1.83 -6.85
N LEU A 143 5.54 0.64 -6.38
CA LEU A 143 6.90 0.37 -5.90
C LEU A 143 7.93 0.47 -7.04
N PHE A 144 7.60 -0.01 -8.24
CA PHE A 144 8.46 0.14 -9.43
C PHE A 144 8.71 1.62 -9.74
N VAL A 145 7.65 2.41 -9.82
CA VAL A 145 7.73 3.86 -10.10
C VAL A 145 8.57 4.57 -9.04
N LEU A 146 8.28 4.33 -7.76
CA LEU A 146 9.02 4.94 -6.66
C LEU A 146 10.50 4.54 -6.66
N TYR A 147 10.82 3.29 -6.97
CA TYR A 147 12.21 2.86 -7.13
C TYR A 147 12.92 3.65 -8.24
N ARG A 148 12.29 3.79 -9.41
CA ARG A 148 12.86 4.52 -10.55
C ARG A 148 13.12 6.00 -10.23
N ILE A 149 12.21 6.62 -9.47
CA ILE A 149 12.27 8.04 -9.10
C ILE A 149 13.27 8.29 -7.96
N THR A 150 13.14 7.54 -6.85
CA THR A 150 13.86 7.83 -5.60
C THR A 150 15.20 7.14 -5.50
N ARG A 151 15.39 6.01 -6.20
CA ARG A 151 16.56 5.13 -6.08
C ARG A 151 16.78 4.60 -4.65
N ILE A 152 15.73 4.59 -3.81
CA ILE A 152 15.83 4.10 -2.43
C ILE A 152 15.86 2.57 -2.41
N GLN A 153 16.88 2.00 -1.76
CA GLN A 153 17.10 0.56 -1.69
C GLN A 153 16.03 -0.19 -0.86
N ASN A 154 15.43 0.45 0.14
CA ASN A 154 14.37 -0.19 0.94
C ASN A 154 13.14 -0.55 0.10
N ILE A 155 12.84 0.24 -0.93
CA ILE A 155 11.78 -0.04 -1.90
C ILE A 155 12.16 -1.26 -2.75
N VAL A 156 13.43 -1.41 -3.12
CA VAL A 156 13.95 -2.61 -3.82
C VAL A 156 13.77 -3.86 -2.97
N ASN A 157 14.04 -3.78 -1.66
CA ASN A 157 13.84 -4.90 -0.75
C ASN A 157 12.36 -5.27 -0.60
N GLY A 158 11.46 -4.29 -0.68
CA GLY A 158 10.01 -4.51 -0.74
C GLY A 158 9.59 -5.24 -2.03
N VAL A 159 10.03 -4.75 -3.20
CA VAL A 159 9.79 -5.41 -4.50
C VAL A 159 10.39 -6.82 -4.53
N GLY A 160 11.61 -7.01 -4.03
CA GLY A 160 12.27 -8.32 -3.97
C GLY A 160 11.51 -9.32 -3.09
N ARG A 161 10.98 -8.88 -1.95
CA ARG A 161 10.10 -9.70 -1.11
C ARG A 161 8.80 -10.02 -1.82
N PHE A 162 8.15 -9.06 -2.45
CA PHE A 162 6.93 -9.29 -3.25
C PHE A 162 7.15 -10.32 -4.36
N LEU A 163 8.22 -10.17 -5.15
CA LEU A 163 8.57 -11.12 -6.23
C LEU A 163 8.95 -12.52 -5.71
N LYS A 164 9.44 -12.65 -4.47
CA LYS A 164 9.66 -13.95 -3.84
C LYS A 164 8.33 -14.63 -3.50
N HIS A 165 7.37 -13.89 -2.96
CA HIS A 165 6.05 -14.45 -2.63
C HIS A 165 5.28 -14.86 -3.89
N LEU A 166 5.27 -14.02 -4.94
CA LEU A 166 4.63 -14.39 -6.20
C LEU A 166 5.24 -15.63 -6.85
N ARG A 167 6.57 -15.81 -6.79
CA ARG A 167 7.22 -17.04 -7.29
C ARG A 167 6.78 -18.28 -6.52
N ASN A 168 6.73 -18.21 -5.19
CA ASN A 168 6.24 -19.34 -4.39
C ASN A 168 4.80 -19.72 -4.74
N ILE A 169 3.95 -18.72 -5.06
CA ILE A 169 2.55 -18.96 -5.47
C ILE A 169 2.47 -19.55 -6.89
N GLN A 170 3.26 -19.06 -7.83
CA GLN A 170 3.34 -19.66 -9.17
C GLN A 170 3.86 -21.10 -9.11
N GLU A 171 4.82 -21.40 -8.24
CA GLU A 171 5.27 -22.77 -7.99
C GLU A 171 4.16 -23.63 -7.40
N LEU A 172 3.37 -23.14 -6.44
CA LEU A 172 2.18 -23.84 -5.91
C LEU A 172 1.15 -24.14 -7.00
N ILE A 173 0.81 -23.15 -7.84
CA ILE A 173 -0.13 -23.32 -8.96
C ILE A 173 0.41 -24.32 -9.98
N LEU A 174 1.71 -24.27 -10.31
CA LEU A 174 2.33 -25.21 -11.24
C LEU A 174 2.36 -26.64 -10.69
N VAL A 175 2.63 -26.81 -9.39
CA VAL A 175 2.62 -28.12 -8.73
C VAL A 175 1.20 -28.71 -8.69
N ASP A 176 0.18 -27.91 -8.37
CA ASP A 176 -1.21 -28.37 -8.36
C ASP A 176 -1.74 -28.69 -9.77
N THR A 177 -1.29 -27.95 -10.80
CA THR A 177 -1.68 -28.25 -12.20
C THR A 177 -1.06 -29.56 -12.68
N VAL A 178 0.18 -29.86 -12.28
CA VAL A 178 0.85 -31.14 -12.62
C VAL A 178 0.24 -32.31 -11.85
N LEU A 179 -0.17 -32.11 -10.59
CA LEU A 179 -0.81 -33.16 -9.78
C LEU A 179 -2.23 -33.54 -10.26
N TRP A 180 -2.93 -32.63 -10.95
CA TRP A 180 -4.22 -32.91 -11.60
C TRP A 180 -4.10 -33.53 -13.00
N MET A 181 -2.90 -33.55 -13.58
CA MET A 181 -2.61 -34.15 -14.89
C MET A 181 -1.98 -35.55 -14.79
N MET A 182 -1.87 -36.11 -13.58
CA MET A 182 -1.43 -37.49 -13.29
C MET A 182 -2.55 -38.27 -12.60
#